data_AF-A0A2V9YNS2-F1
#
_entry.id   AF-A0A2V9YNS2-F1
#
_cell.length_a   1.000
_cell.length_b   1.000
_cell.length_c   1.000
_cell.angle_alpha   90.00
_cell.angle_beta   90.00
_cell.angle_gamma   90.00
#
_symmetry.space_group_name_H-M   'P 1'
#
loop_
_entity.id
_entity.type
_entity.pdbx_description
1 polymer ?
#
loop_
_entity_poly.entity_id
_entity_poly.type
_entity_poly.pdbx_seq_one_letter_code
_entity_poly.pdbx_strand_id
1 'polypeptide(L)'
;MLNRSKIVACWERELARGRRERTPVSVVWFELAASKQVNDLLGQLAGDAALKEVATRVRSNLRIYDGLGRYGGEEFSLVSPRCELDAAVARANETARWTGPAHLQHFDCDTR
;
A
#
# COMPACT_ATOMS: atom_id res chain seq x y z
N MET A 1 -4.30 6.94 8.04
CA MET A 1 -3.82 5.57 7.73
C MET A 1 -4.68 4.58 8.47
N LEU A 2 -4.98 3.45 7.83
CA LEU A 2 -5.68 2.33 8.46
C LEU A 2 -4.69 1.51 9.31
N ASN A 3 -5.19 0.86 10.36
CA ASN A 3 -4.45 -0.16 11.10
C ASN A 3 -4.69 -1.53 10.46
N ARG A 4 -4.00 -2.57 10.96
CA ARG A 4 -4.08 -3.94 10.41
C ARG A 4 -5.52 -4.41 10.19
N SER A 5 -6.36 -4.35 11.24
CA SER A 5 -7.73 -4.82 11.15
C SER A 5 -8.54 -4.05 10.11
N LYS A 6 -8.35 -2.72 10.01
CA LYS A 6 -9.08 -1.88 9.05
C LYS A 6 -8.60 -2.07 7.61
N ILE A 7 -7.30 -2.30 7.38
CA ILE A 7 -6.79 -2.53 6.02
C ILE A 7 -7.19 -3.91 5.49
N VAL A 8 -7.21 -4.94 6.35
CA VAL A 8 -7.72 -6.27 6.02
C VAL A 8 -9.21 -6.20 5.70
N ALA A 9 -10.02 -5.55 6.53
CA ALA A 9 -11.44 -5.37 6.26
C ALA A 9 -11.69 -4.55 4.97
N CYS A 10 -10.81 -3.58 4.66
CA CYS A 10 -10.86 -2.86 3.39
C CYS A 10 -10.58 -3.82 2.23
N TRP A 11 -9.52 -4.63 2.31
CA TRP A 11 -9.19 -5.59 1.26
C TRP A 11 -10.34 -6.55 0.97
N GLU A 12 -10.92 -7.19 2.00
CA GLU A 12 -12.04 -8.10 1.87
C GLU A 12 -13.27 -7.42 1.22
N ARG A 13 -13.58 -6.20 1.67
CA ARG A 13 -14.69 -5.41 1.14
C ARG A 13 -14.48 -5.06 -0.33
N GLU A 14 -13.30 -4.60 -0.70
CA GLU A 14 -13.01 -4.17 -2.07
C GLU A 14 -12.96 -5.39 -3.02
N LEU A 15 -12.44 -6.54 -2.58
CA LEU A 15 -12.53 -7.80 -3.34
C LEU A 15 -13.97 -8.26 -3.55
N ALA A 16 -14.79 -8.27 -2.50
CA ALA A 16 -16.19 -8.64 -2.60
C ALA A 16 -16.95 -7.70 -3.57
N ARG A 17 -16.66 -6.39 -3.49
CA ARG A 17 -17.20 -5.40 -4.42
C ARG A 17 -16.72 -5.64 -5.84
N GLY A 18 -15.42 -5.87 -6.04
CA GLY A 18 -14.80 -6.10 -7.35
C GLY A 18 -15.42 -7.30 -8.07
N ARG A 19 -15.63 -8.41 -7.36
CA ARG A 19 -16.34 -9.60 -7.88
C ARG A 19 -17.78 -9.31 -8.28
N ARG A 20 -18.52 -8.54 -7.46
CA ARG A 20 -19.91 -8.19 -7.74
C ARG A 20 -20.03 -7.26 -8.95
N GLU A 21 -19.10 -6.32 -9.08
CA GLU A 21 -19.12 -5.27 -10.10
C GLU A 21 -18.29 -5.61 -11.35
N ARG A 22 -17.60 -6.76 -11.36
CA ARG A 22 -16.64 -7.17 -12.40
C ARG A 22 -15.61 -6.08 -12.69
N THR A 23 -15.02 -5.57 -11.61
CA THR A 23 -13.96 -4.57 -11.71
C THR A 23 -12.71 -5.08 -11.00
N PRO A 24 -11.52 -4.89 -11.58
CA PRO A 24 -10.29 -5.40 -11.00
C PRO A 24 -9.95 -4.71 -9.68
N VAL A 25 -9.20 -5.41 -8.84
CA VAL A 25 -8.68 -4.88 -7.58
C VAL A 25 -7.19 -5.18 -7.52
N SER A 26 -6.40 -4.19 -7.14
CA SER A 26 -4.95 -4.38 -6.98
C SER A 26 -4.56 -4.11 -5.54
N VAL A 27 -3.65 -4.91 -5.01
CA VAL A 27 -3.08 -4.75 -3.66
C VAL A 27 -1.57 -4.70 -3.77
N VAL A 28 -0.97 -3.64 -3.22
CA VAL A 28 0.49 -3.48 -3.13
C VAL A 28 0.91 -3.58 -1.67
N TRP A 29 1.91 -4.42 -1.41
CA TRP A 29 2.52 -4.62 -0.11
C TRP A 29 3.96 -4.13 -0.15
N PHE A 30 4.37 -3.38 0.86
CA PHE A 30 5.75 -2.88 0.93
C PHE A 30 6.18 -2.68 2.37
N GLU A 31 7.48 -2.78 2.60
CA GLU A 31 8.13 -2.49 3.87
C GLU A 31 8.92 -1.19 3.74
N LEU A 32 8.95 -0.37 4.79
CA LEU A 32 9.73 0.87 4.81
C LEU A 32 11.14 0.61 5.31
N ALA A 33 12.03 0.14 4.43
CA ALA A 33 13.40 -0.28 4.79
C ALA A 33 14.31 0.84 5.34
N ALA A 34 13.97 2.12 5.11
CA ALA A 34 14.81 3.25 5.51
C ALA A 34 14.81 3.56 7.02
N SER A 35 13.84 3.04 7.79
CA SER A 35 13.74 3.30 9.23
C SER A 35 14.95 2.75 9.99
N LYS A 36 15.43 1.56 9.66
CA LYS A 36 16.54 0.92 10.41
C LYS A 36 17.83 1.72 10.33
N GLN A 37 18.23 2.13 9.12
CA GLN A 37 19.46 2.89 8.91
C GLN A 37 19.38 4.30 9.53
N VAL A 38 18.21 4.94 9.47
CA VAL A 38 17.96 6.23 10.12
C VAL A 38 17.92 6.09 11.64
N ASN A 39 17.30 5.04 12.18
CA ASN A 39 17.25 4.74 13.61
C ASN A 39 18.64 4.52 14.18
N ASP A 40 19.48 3.75 13.47
CA ASP A 40 20.84 3.44 13.89
C ASP A 40 21.74 4.68 13.92
N LEU A 41 21.50 5.66 13.03
CA LEU A 41 22.33 6.87 12.90
C LEU A 41 21.81 8.07 13.71
N LEU A 42 20.49 8.24 13.81
CA LEU A 42 19.83 9.46 14.31
C LEU A 42 18.82 9.20 15.43
N GLY A 43 18.67 7.93 15.85
CA GLY A 43 17.77 7.52 16.91
C GLY A 43 16.31 7.34 16.45
N GLN A 44 15.52 6.72 17.33
CA GLN A 44 14.18 6.23 17.03
C GLN A 44 13.18 7.33 16.59
N LEU A 45 13.31 8.53 17.15
CA LEU A 45 12.45 9.67 16.79
C LEU A 45 12.66 10.12 15.34
N ALA A 46 13.89 10.03 14.83
CA ALA A 46 14.22 10.39 13.45
C ALA A 46 13.66 9.36 12.46
N GLY A 47 13.75 8.06 12.78
CA GLY A 47 13.13 7.03 11.94
C GLY A 47 11.60 7.11 11.97
N ASP A 48 10.98 7.41 13.10
CA ASP A 48 9.53 7.66 13.17
C ASP A 48 9.11 8.84 12.29
N ALA A 49 9.90 9.91 12.24
CA ALA A 49 9.65 11.05 11.36
C ALA A 49 9.82 10.67 9.88
N ALA A 50 10.86 9.90 9.54
CA ALA A 50 11.06 9.39 8.18
C ALA A 50 9.91 8.47 7.73
N LEU A 51 9.44 7.57 8.60
CA LEU A 51 8.29 6.70 8.33
C LEU A 51 7.02 7.52 8.05
N LYS A 52 6.77 8.59 8.81
CA LYS A 52 5.62 9.49 8.60
C LYS A 52 5.73 10.24 7.27
N GLU A 53 6.92 10.71 6.92
CA GLU A 53 7.15 11.42 5.66
C GLU A 53 6.95 10.49 4.45
N VAL A 54 7.52 9.28 4.46
CA VAL A 54 7.32 8.33 3.36
C VAL A 54 5.86 7.94 3.23
N ALA A 55 5.17 7.65 4.33
CA ALA A 55 3.74 7.36 4.30
C ALA A 55 2.90 8.54 3.75
N THR A 56 3.33 9.78 4.01
CA THR A 56 2.69 11.00 3.49
C THR A 56 2.89 11.12 1.97
N ARG A 57 4.11 10.88 1.47
CA ARG A 57 4.42 10.87 0.04
C ARG A 57 3.72 9.76 -0.73
N VAL A 58 3.66 8.56 -0.16
CA VAL A 58 2.88 7.48 -0.77
C VAL A 58 1.42 7.91 -0.86
N ARG A 59 0.84 8.40 0.25
CA ARG A 59 -0.56 8.84 0.29
C ARG A 59 -0.89 9.98 -0.68
N SER A 60 0.01 10.93 -0.91
CA SER A 60 -0.24 12.03 -1.85
C SER A 60 -0.33 11.58 -3.31
N ASN A 61 0.21 10.41 -3.64
CA ASN A 61 0.12 9.80 -4.98
C ASN A 61 -1.07 8.83 -5.11
N LEU A 62 -1.91 8.72 -4.07
CA LEU A 62 -3.08 7.84 -4.07
C LEU A 62 -4.36 8.57 -4.46
N ARG A 63 -5.28 7.82 -5.07
CA ARG A 63 -6.65 8.27 -5.29
C ARG A 63 -7.41 8.28 -3.96
N ILE A 64 -8.45 9.09 -3.86
CA ILE A 64 -9.31 9.18 -2.66
C ILE A 64 -9.88 7.83 -2.23
N TYR A 65 -10.15 6.93 -3.18
CA TYR A 65 -10.74 5.62 -2.91
C TYR A 65 -9.72 4.52 -2.62
N ASP A 66 -8.43 4.83 -2.69
CA ASP A 66 -7.39 3.86 -2.34
C ASP A 66 -7.26 3.75 -0.82
N GLY A 67 -7.17 2.52 -0.32
CA GLY A 67 -6.94 2.24 1.10
C GLY A 67 -5.45 2.11 1.39
N LEU A 68 -4.89 2.98 2.22
CA LEU A 68 -3.52 2.84 2.73
C LEU A 68 -3.52 2.57 4.24
N GLY A 69 -2.89 1.47 4.64
CA GLY A 69 -2.79 1.08 6.04
C GLY A 69 -1.49 0.37 6.40
N ARG A 70 -1.17 0.37 7.69
CA ARG A 70 -0.13 -0.50 8.26
C ARG A 70 -0.71 -1.90 8.44
N TYR A 71 -0.04 -2.89 7.88
CA TYR A 71 -0.36 -4.30 8.09
C TYR A 71 0.43 -4.88 9.27
N GLY A 72 1.71 -4.55 9.38
CA GLY A 72 2.63 -4.95 10.43
C GLY A 72 3.31 -3.75 11.09
N GLY A 73 4.44 -3.99 11.76
CA GLY A 73 5.25 -2.93 12.38
C GLY A 73 5.74 -1.91 11.36
N GLU A 74 6.49 -2.38 10.36
CA GLU A 74 7.06 -1.57 9.28
C GLU A 74 6.46 -1.90 7.89
N GLU A 75 5.50 -2.84 7.86
CA GLU A 75 4.80 -3.28 6.66
C GLU A 75 3.51 -2.49 6.41
N PHE A 76 3.32 -2.10 5.16
CA PHE A 76 2.17 -1.35 4.68
C PHE A 76 1.46 -2.09 3.55
N SER A 77 0.16 -1.87 3.48
CA SER A 77 -0.69 -2.38 2.42
C SER A 77 -1.50 -1.25 1.80
N LEU A 78 -1.49 -1.23 0.47
CA LEU A 78 -2.23 -0.33 -0.39
C LEU A 78 -3.26 -1.13 -1.18
N VAL A 79 -4.54 -0.85 -0.98
CA VAL A 79 -5.65 -1.42 -1.72
C VAL A 79 -6.12 -0.40 -2.74
N SER A 80 -6.06 -0.73 -4.03
CA SER A 80 -6.47 0.11 -5.15
C SER A 80 -7.64 -0.53 -5.89
N PRO A 81 -8.89 -0.15 -5.59
CA PRO A 81 -10.06 -0.68 -6.27
C PRO A 81 -10.15 -0.14 -7.71
N ARG A 82 -10.74 -0.93 -8.62
CA ARG A 82 -10.93 -0.54 -10.04
C ARG A 82 -9.60 -0.10 -10.67
N CYS A 83 -8.56 -0.89 -10.42
CA CYS A 83 -7.20 -0.59 -10.85
C CYS A 83 -6.69 -1.72 -11.73
N GLU A 84 -6.61 -1.46 -13.04
CA GLU A 84 -6.04 -2.35 -14.05
C GLU A 84 -4.57 -2.68 -13.74
N LEU A 85 -4.10 -3.82 -14.25
CA LEU A 85 -2.76 -4.33 -13.99
C LEU A 85 -1.67 -3.30 -14.33
N ASP A 86 -1.74 -2.65 -15.49
CA ASP A 86 -0.73 -1.67 -15.91
C ASP A 86 -0.64 -0.47 -14.95
N ALA A 87 -1.79 0.05 -14.52
CA ALA A 87 -1.87 1.14 -13.55
C ALA A 87 -1.36 0.70 -12.17
N ALA A 88 -1.61 -0.55 -11.80
CA ALA A 88 -1.14 -1.12 -10.55
C ALA A 88 0.39 -1.32 -10.55
N VAL A 89 0.96 -1.78 -11.67
CA VAL A 89 2.41 -1.91 -11.87
C VAL A 89 3.08 -0.55 -11.81
N ALA A 90 2.55 0.46 -12.51
CA ALA A 90 3.09 1.82 -12.46
C ALA A 90 3.14 2.35 -11.02
N ARG A 91 2.07 2.14 -10.26
CA ARG A 91 1.96 2.57 -8.87
C ARG A 91 2.88 1.81 -7.92
N ALA A 92 3.03 0.50 -8.11
CA ALA A 92 3.98 -0.31 -7.35
C ALA A 92 5.41 0.20 -7.59
N ASN A 93 5.77 0.50 -8.84
CA ASN A 93 7.07 1.06 -9.20
C ASN A 93 7.30 2.45 -8.59
N GLU A 94 6.29 3.33 -8.60
CA GLU A 94 6.37 4.64 -7.94
C GLU A 94 6.56 4.52 -6.43
N THR A 95 5.83 3.59 -5.79
CA THR A 95 5.96 3.32 -4.36
C THR A 95 7.37 2.81 -4.06
N ALA A 96 7.87 1.88 -4.88
CA ALA A 96 9.18 1.27 -4.68
C ALA A 96 10.36 2.27 -4.72
N ARG A 97 10.20 3.42 -5.39
CA ARG A 97 11.21 4.50 -5.38
C ARG A 97 11.49 5.04 -3.98
N TRP A 98 10.52 4.97 -3.08
CA TRP A 98 10.62 5.52 -1.72
C TRP A 98 10.79 4.45 -0.65
N THR A 99 10.27 3.25 -0.91
CA THR A 99 10.11 2.21 0.12
C THR A 99 11.10 1.06 -0.05
N GLY A 100 11.66 0.88 -1.25
CA GLY A 100 12.34 -0.36 -1.63
C GLY A 100 11.38 -1.32 -2.32
N PRO A 101 11.70 -2.62 -2.41
CA PRO A 101 10.87 -3.59 -3.14
C PRO A 101 9.40 -3.58 -2.68
N ALA A 102 8.49 -3.56 -3.66
CA ALA A 102 7.05 -3.63 -3.43
C ALA A 102 6.49 -4.88 -4.12
N HIS A 103 5.64 -5.63 -3.40
CA HIS A 103 4.96 -6.80 -3.92
C HIS A 103 3.56 -6.42 -4.41
N LEU A 104 3.28 -6.66 -5.68
CA LEU A 104 1.98 -6.40 -6.30
C LEU A 104 1.19 -7.69 -6.47
N GLN A 105 -0.06 -7.68 -6.01
CA GLN A 105 -1.05 -8.70 -6.31
C GLN A 105 -2.24 -8.06 -7.03
N HIS A 106 -2.53 -8.54 -8.23
CA HIS A 106 -3.66 -8.10 -9.04
C HIS A 106 -4.75 -9.16 -9.07
N PHE A 107 -5.99 -8.74 -8.90
CA PHE A 107 -7.17 -9.58 -8.95
C PHE A 107 -8.06 -9.13 -10.09
N ASP A 108 -7.99 -9.86 -11.20
CA ASP A 108 -8.98 -9.72 -12.26
C ASP A 108 -10.29 -10.36 -11.79
N CYS A 109 -11.29 -9.51 -11.55
CA CYS A 109 -12.60 -9.91 -11.06
C CYS A 109 -13.62 -10.08 -12.19
N ASP A 110 -13.17 -10.07 -13.46
CA ASP A 110 -14.02 -10.34 -14.62
C ASP A 110 -14.12 -11.85 -14.93
N THR A 111 -13.09 -12.62 -14.56
CA THR A 111 -13.07 -14.07 -14.75
C THR A 111 -13.95 -14.82 -13.74
N ARG A 112 -14.94 -15.54 -14.28
CA ARG A 112 -15.79 -16.52 -13.59
C ARG A 112 -15.00 -17.69 -13.01
#